data_AF-A0A317D8J4-F1
#
_entry.id   AF-A0A317D8J4-F1
#
_cell.length_a   1.000
_cell.length_b   1.000
_cell.length_c   1.000
_cell.angle_alpha   90.00
_cell.angle_beta   90.00
_cell.angle_gamma   90.00
#
_symmetry.space_group_name_H-M   'P 1'
#
loop_
_entity.id
_entity.type
_entity.pdbx_description
1 polymer ?
#
loop_
_entity_poly.entity_id
_entity_poly.type
_entity_poly.pdbx_seq_one_letter_code
_entity_poly.pdbx_strand_id
1 'polypeptide(L)'
;MRATLLNSTRGGVPSYTCKATKCVVRNAAELDQYLGGVVVARLSRPDVADLLASSGAPGSRVLQLDATSLRERLDGLAAAYADGAIDVRQLREGSERLRARLAEVEEQMAMAGRGDALAGLMGTTDPAAAWDALDLHRRRAVVDTLMTVTIHRTRKGRPRGWTPGSSYFGPSTVDIGWKA
;
A
#
# COMPACT_ATOMS: atom_id res chain seq x y z
N MET A 1 -3.35 -18.73 -4.77
CA MET A 1 -4.05 -17.55 -5.33
C MET A 1 -4.14 -16.46 -4.27
N ARG A 2 -3.55 -15.28 -4.51
CA ARG A 2 -3.71 -14.09 -3.66
C ARG A 2 -4.91 -13.29 -4.18
N ALA A 3 -5.67 -12.65 -3.30
CA ALA A 3 -6.83 -11.84 -3.67
C ALA A 3 -6.96 -10.64 -2.71
N THR A 4 -7.38 -9.51 -3.24
CA THR A 4 -7.60 -8.29 -2.46
C THR A 4 -8.82 -8.45 -1.55
N LEU A 5 -8.73 -7.90 -0.34
CA LEU A 5 -9.85 -7.81 0.58
C LEU A 5 -10.70 -6.59 0.25
N LEU A 6 -12.02 -6.74 0.33
CA LEU A 6 -12.99 -5.66 0.26
C LEU A 6 -13.41 -5.27 1.66
N ASN A 7 -13.63 -3.98 1.87
CA ASN A 7 -14.40 -3.53 3.02
C ASN A 7 -15.87 -3.93 2.82
N SER A 8 -16.49 -4.48 3.86
CA SER A 8 -17.85 -5.00 3.87
C SER A 8 -18.43 -4.88 5.27
N THR A 9 -19.73 -5.12 5.41
CA THR A 9 -20.39 -5.19 6.73
C THR A 9 -20.99 -6.58 6.94
N ARG A 10 -20.72 -7.18 8.10
CA ARG A 10 -21.23 -8.49 8.52
C ARG A 10 -21.97 -8.33 9.84
N GLY A 11 -23.29 -8.53 9.84
CA GLY A 11 -24.09 -8.39 11.07
C GLY A 11 -23.99 -7.01 11.71
N GLY A 12 -23.86 -5.94 10.91
CA GLY A 12 -23.66 -4.57 11.39
C GLY A 12 -22.22 -4.20 11.73
N VAL A 13 -21.28 -5.15 11.72
CA VAL A 13 -19.88 -4.92 12.07
C VAL A 13 -19.04 -4.73 10.80
N PRO A 14 -18.23 -3.65 10.69
CA PRO A 14 -17.26 -3.49 9.61
C PRO A 14 -16.28 -4.67 9.54
N SER A 15 -16.05 -5.19 8.34
CA SER A 15 -15.28 -6.41 8.12
C SER A 15 -14.56 -6.41 6.78
N TYR A 16 -13.34 -6.95 6.77
CA TYR A 16 -12.59 -7.22 5.55
C TYR A 16 -12.91 -8.61 5.02
N THR A 17 -13.43 -8.68 3.80
CA THR A 17 -13.83 -9.94 3.15
C THR A 17 -13.07 -10.16 1.86
N CYS A 18 -12.57 -11.37 1.63
CA CYS A 18 -11.90 -11.73 0.38
C CYS A 18 -12.82 -11.57 -0.84
N LYS A 19 -12.40 -10.78 -1.83
CA LYS A 19 -13.18 -10.48 -3.05
C LYS A 19 -13.48 -11.71 -3.89
N ALA A 20 -12.52 -12.61 -4.05
CA ALA A 20 -12.62 -13.71 -5.01
C ALA A 20 -13.61 -14.79 -4.56
N THR A 21 -13.44 -15.30 -3.34
CA THR A 21 -14.14 -16.51 -2.89
C THR A 21 -14.74 -16.36 -1.50
N LYS A 22 -14.74 -15.15 -0.91
CA LYS A 22 -15.20 -14.88 0.47
C LYS A 22 -14.59 -15.83 1.52
N CYS A 23 -13.41 -16.37 1.22
CA CYS A 23 -12.75 -17.39 2.02
C CYS A 23 -12.04 -16.86 3.27
N VAL A 24 -11.92 -15.53 3.37
CA VAL A 24 -11.38 -14.81 4.52
C VAL A 24 -12.39 -13.74 4.89
N VAL A 25 -12.71 -13.66 6.18
CA VAL A 25 -13.50 -12.59 6.79
C VAL A 25 -12.80 -12.20 8.09
N ARG A 26 -12.56 -10.90 8.29
CA ARG A 26 -11.97 -10.35 9.51
C ARG A 26 -12.78 -9.16 10.01
N ASN A 27 -12.94 -9.05 11.32
CA ASN A 27 -13.39 -7.81 11.93
C ASN A 27 -12.39 -6.71 11.58
N ALA A 28 -12.87 -5.61 11.00
CA ALA A 28 -11.99 -4.53 10.56
C ALA A 28 -11.33 -3.82 11.75
N ALA A 29 -12.09 -3.52 12.81
CA ALA A 29 -11.59 -2.80 13.97
C ALA A 29 -10.46 -3.54 14.69
N GLU A 30 -10.63 -4.86 14.91
CA GLU A 30 -9.61 -5.67 15.59
C GLU A 30 -8.33 -5.82 14.75
N LEU A 31 -8.49 -5.99 13.42
CA LEU A 31 -7.35 -6.04 12.53
C LEU A 31 -6.62 -4.70 12.47
N ASP A 32 -7.34 -3.60 12.34
CA ASP A 32 -6.78 -2.25 12.26
C ASP A 32 -6.06 -1.88 13.56
N GLN A 33 -6.63 -2.24 14.72
CA GLN A 33 -5.98 -2.05 16.01
C GLN A 33 -4.69 -2.87 16.13
N TYR A 34 -4.71 -4.14 15.72
CA TYR A 34 -3.52 -4.98 15.72
C TYR A 34 -2.42 -4.42 14.81
N LEU A 35 -2.77 -4.06 13.57
CA LEU A 35 -1.82 -3.49 12.62
C LEU A 35 -1.29 -2.13 13.09
N GLY A 36 -2.14 -1.28 13.67
CA GLY A 36 -1.72 -0.02 14.28
C GLY A 36 -0.66 -0.22 15.37
N GLY A 37 -0.87 -1.19 16.27
CA GLY A 37 0.12 -1.56 17.27
C GLY A 37 1.45 -2.04 16.68
N VAL A 38 1.40 -2.81 15.59
CA VAL A 38 2.61 -3.26 14.87
C VAL A 38 3.34 -2.09 14.21
N VAL A 39 2.62 -1.14 13.61
CA VAL A 39 3.19 0.08 13.03
C VAL A 39 3.90 0.90 14.10
N VAL A 40 3.23 1.19 15.23
CA VAL A 40 3.82 1.95 16.34
C VAL A 40 5.09 1.25 16.85
N ALA A 41 5.02 -0.06 17.10
CA ALA A 41 6.18 -0.82 17.56
C ALA A 41 7.35 -0.81 16.56
N ARG A 42 7.07 -0.71 15.26
CA ARG A 42 8.10 -0.55 14.22
C ARG A 42 8.70 0.85 14.27
N LEU A 43 7.87 1.90 14.29
CA LEU A 43 8.30 3.30 14.33
C LEU A 43 9.15 3.62 15.56
N SER A 44 8.92 2.94 16.69
CA SER A 44 9.75 3.07 17.89
C SER A 44 11.16 2.50 17.77
N ARG A 45 11.51 1.82 16.66
CA ARG A 45 12.85 1.25 16.47
C ARG A 45 13.79 2.26 15.79
N PRO A 46 15.06 2.35 16.24
CA PRO A 46 16.01 3.36 15.74
C PRO A 46 16.39 3.17 14.27
N ASP A 47 16.33 1.95 13.74
CA ASP A 47 16.66 1.63 12.35
C ASP A 47 15.65 2.19 11.32
N VAL A 48 14.45 2.56 11.77
CA VAL A 48 13.42 3.14 10.91
C VAL A 48 13.78 4.56 10.49
N ALA A 49 14.44 5.32 11.36
CA ALA A 49 14.78 6.70 11.05
C ALA A 49 15.70 6.79 9.82
N ASP A 50 16.68 5.89 9.71
CA ASP A 50 17.65 5.87 8.60
C ASP A 50 17.03 5.38 7.28
N LEU A 51 16.17 4.36 7.32
CA LEU A 51 15.45 3.86 6.14
C LEU A 51 14.50 4.92 5.56
N LEU A 52 13.87 5.74 6.43
CA LEU A 52 12.87 6.71 6.02
C LEU A 52 13.45 8.08 5.62
N ALA A 53 14.58 8.49 6.20
CA ALA A 53 15.27 9.73 5.83
C ALA A 53 15.71 9.76 4.36
N SER A 54 15.95 8.59 3.76
CA SER A 54 16.30 8.44 2.35
C SER A 54 15.14 8.69 1.37
N SER A 55 13.89 8.81 1.87
CA SER A 55 12.66 8.87 1.07
C SER A 55 12.15 10.29 0.78
N GLY A 56 12.72 11.31 1.40
CA GLY A 56 12.22 12.69 1.35
C GLY A 56 12.87 13.55 0.26
N ALA A 57 12.66 13.24 -1.02
CA ALA A 57 13.09 14.14 -2.09
C ALA A 57 11.91 15.02 -2.58
N PRO A 58 11.99 16.36 -2.46
CA PRO A 58 11.00 17.27 -3.02
C PRO A 58 11.13 17.32 -4.55
N GLY A 59 10.37 16.46 -5.25
CA GLY A 59 10.31 16.40 -6.72
C GLY A 59 8.93 16.09 -7.31
N SER A 60 7.90 15.94 -6.46
CA SER A 60 6.59 15.36 -6.83
C SER A 60 5.90 16.04 -8.01
N ARG A 61 5.89 17.39 -8.08
CA ARG A 61 5.20 18.10 -9.18
C ARG A 61 5.89 17.94 -10.53
N VAL A 62 7.22 17.98 -10.58
CA VAL A 62 7.98 17.80 -11.83
C VAL A 62 7.80 16.38 -12.34
N LEU A 63 7.91 15.38 -11.46
CA LEU A 63 7.67 13.98 -11.81
C LEU A 63 6.24 13.71 -12.30
N GLN A 64 5.24 14.38 -11.72
CA GLN A 64 3.84 14.30 -12.19
C GLN A 64 3.66 14.86 -13.61
N LEU A 65 4.32 15.98 -13.92
CA LEU A 65 4.31 16.57 -15.26
C LEU A 65 5.01 15.64 -16.26
N ASP A 66 6.15 15.08 -15.88
CA ASP A 66 6.89 14.11 -16.72
C ASP A 66 6.06 12.85 -17.00
N ALA A 67 5.41 12.30 -15.97
CA ALA A 67 4.53 11.14 -16.13
C ALA A 67 3.34 11.43 -17.06
N THR A 68 2.74 12.62 -16.93
CA THR A 68 1.65 13.06 -17.83
C THR A 68 2.14 13.16 -19.27
N SER A 69 3.28 13.82 -19.50
CA SER A 69 3.87 13.94 -20.83
C SER A 69 4.22 12.59 -21.46
N LEU A 70 4.72 11.63 -20.67
CA LEU A 70 5.02 10.28 -21.15
C LEU A 70 3.75 9.52 -21.58
N ARG A 71 2.64 9.68 -20.85
CA ARG A 71 1.33 9.10 -21.22
C ARG A 71 0.79 9.71 -22.50
N GLU A 72 0.85 11.04 -22.63
CA GLU A 72 0.46 11.74 -23.87
C GLU A 72 1.27 11.27 -25.08
N ARG A 73 2.57 11.00 -24.91
CA ARG A 73 3.41 10.46 -25.99
C ARG A 73 3.07 9.02 -26.36
N LEU A 74 2.65 8.19 -25.40
CA LEU A 74 2.15 6.84 -25.68
C LEU A 74 0.84 6.90 -26.49
N ASP A 75 -0.06 7.80 -26.12
CA ASP A 75 -1.30 8.03 -26.88
C ASP A 75 -1.00 8.56 -28.29
N GLY A 76 -0.01 9.46 -28.42
CA GLY A 76 0.47 9.95 -29.71
C GLY A 76 1.05 8.85 -30.60
N LEU A 77 1.78 7.86 -30.05
CA LEU A 77 2.23 6.70 -30.83
C LEU A 77 1.06 5.84 -31.31
N ALA A 78 0.04 5.66 -30.48
CA ALA A 78 -1.15 4.91 -30.87
C ALA A 78 -1.91 5.60 -32.02
N ALA A 79 -2.05 6.93 -31.96
CA ALA A 79 -2.63 7.73 -33.03
C ALA A 79 -1.81 7.65 -34.33
N ALA A 80 -0.48 7.82 -34.25
CA ALA A 80 0.40 7.74 -35.43
C ALA A 80 0.35 6.37 -36.13
N TYR A 81 0.17 5.29 -35.37
CA TYR A 81 -0.02 3.96 -35.95
C TYR A 81 -1.39 3.81 -36.62
N ALA A 82 -2.46 4.33 -35.99
CA ALA A 82 -3.79 4.33 -36.57
C ALA A 82 -3.86 5.12 -37.90
N ASP A 83 -3.10 6.21 -37.98
CA ASP A 83 -2.97 7.05 -39.18
C ASP A 83 -2.04 6.44 -40.25
N GLY A 84 -1.39 5.29 -39.95
CA GLY A 84 -0.44 4.64 -40.85
C GLY A 84 0.89 5.37 -41.02
N ALA A 85 1.18 6.36 -40.17
CA ALA A 85 2.43 7.13 -40.20
C ALA A 85 3.63 6.33 -39.68
N ILE A 86 3.39 5.28 -38.89
CA ILE A 86 4.42 4.37 -38.38
C ILE A 86 3.97 2.91 -38.51
N ASP A 87 4.94 2.00 -38.58
CA ASP A 87 4.68 0.56 -38.59
C ASP A 87 4.58 -0.04 -37.17
N VAL A 88 4.15 -1.31 -37.10
CA VAL A 88 3.97 -2.04 -35.83
C VAL A 88 5.27 -2.21 -35.05
N ARG A 89 6.42 -2.29 -35.73
CA ARG A 89 7.73 -2.44 -35.10
C ARG A 89 8.13 -1.13 -34.42
N GLN A 90 7.93 0.00 -35.09
CA GLN A 90 8.14 1.33 -34.54
C GLN A 90 7.22 1.63 -33.35
N LEU A 91 5.94 1.27 -33.45
CA LEU A 91 5.00 1.38 -32.34
C LEU A 91 5.47 0.57 -31.12
N ARG A 92 5.87 -0.69 -31.34
CA ARG A 92 6.33 -1.58 -30.26
C ARG A 92 7.59 -1.03 -29.58
N GLU A 93 8.62 -0.72 -30.35
CA GLU A 93 9.90 -0.22 -29.84
C GLU A 93 9.73 1.13 -29.12
N GLY A 94 8.94 2.04 -29.70
CA GLY A 94 8.63 3.34 -29.08
C GLY A 94 7.85 3.19 -27.78
N SER A 95 6.83 2.32 -27.77
CA SER A 95 5.99 2.08 -26.60
C SER A 95 6.76 1.40 -25.47
N GLU A 96 7.62 0.43 -25.78
CA GLU A 96 8.48 -0.23 -24.78
C GLU A 96 9.38 0.79 -24.07
N ARG A 97 10.04 1.67 -24.83
CA ARG A 97 10.91 2.71 -24.27
C ARG A 97 10.15 3.72 -23.40
N LEU A 98 8.99 4.19 -23.86
CA LEU A 98 8.19 5.16 -23.11
C LEU A 98 7.61 4.53 -21.83
N ARG A 99 7.15 3.27 -21.88
CA ARG A 99 6.66 2.56 -20.69
C ARG A 99 7.77 2.31 -19.67
N ALA A 100 8.97 1.95 -20.11
CA ALA A 100 10.12 1.80 -19.21
C ALA A 100 10.42 3.11 -18.48
N ARG A 101 10.44 4.23 -19.21
CA ARG A 101 10.66 5.56 -18.60
C ARG A 101 9.52 5.97 -17.67
N LEU A 102 8.27 5.66 -18.02
CA LEU A 102 7.12 5.94 -17.17
C LEU A 102 7.22 5.16 -15.85
N ALA A 103 7.62 3.88 -15.90
CA ALA A 103 7.81 3.06 -14.71
C ALA A 103 8.90 3.65 -13.78
N GLU A 104 10.03 4.13 -14.32
CA GLU A 104 11.07 4.81 -13.55
C GLU A 104 10.54 6.08 -12.84
N VAL A 105 9.78 6.92 -13.55
CA VAL A 105 9.21 8.15 -12.98
C VAL A 105 8.16 7.82 -11.92
N GLU A 106 7.32 6.81 -12.16
CA GLU A 106 6.33 6.35 -11.18
C GLU A 106 6.99 5.78 -9.92
N GLU A 107 8.12 5.09 -10.05
CA GLU A 107 8.91 4.62 -8.90
C GLU A 107 9.52 5.79 -8.12
N GLN A 108 10.07 6.80 -8.79
CA GLN A 108 10.57 8.01 -8.14
C GLN A 108 9.46 8.77 -7.40
N MET A 109 8.26 8.87 -8.00
CA MET A 109 7.09 9.46 -7.35
C MET A 109 6.67 8.66 -6.11
N ALA A 110 6.68 7.32 -6.20
CA ALA A 110 6.36 6.46 -5.07
C ALA A 110 7.35 6.69 -3.92
N MET A 111 8.66 6.77 -4.21
CA MET A 111 9.67 7.05 -3.20
C MET A 111 9.47 8.42 -2.55
N ALA A 112 9.24 9.47 -3.34
CA ALA A 112 8.97 10.82 -2.82
C ALA A 112 7.70 10.88 -1.96
N GLY A 113 6.66 10.14 -2.33
CA GLY A 113 5.40 10.05 -1.56
C GLY A 113 5.56 9.33 -0.21
N ARG A 114 6.48 8.37 -0.09
CA ARG A 114 6.78 7.68 1.18
C ARG A 114 7.30 8.67 2.23
N GLY A 115 8.18 9.58 1.85
CA GLY A 115 8.70 10.62 2.75
C GLY A 115 7.61 11.52 3.33
N ASP A 116 6.62 11.91 2.51
CA ASP A 116 5.50 12.77 2.93
C ASP A 116 4.49 12.04 3.84
N ALA A 117 4.23 10.76 3.56
CA ALA A 117 3.37 9.92 4.40
C ALA A 117 3.93 9.77 5.83
N LEU A 118 5.25 9.72 5.96
CA LEU A 118 5.96 9.52 7.23
C LEU A 118 6.42 10.82 7.89
N ALA A 119 6.21 11.96 7.22
CA ALA A 119 6.54 13.28 7.75
C ALA A 119 5.76 13.53 9.07
N GLY A 120 6.50 13.91 10.13
CA GLY A 120 5.92 14.13 11.45
C GLY A 120 5.73 12.87 12.31
N LEU A 121 6.02 11.67 11.79
CA LEU A 121 6.19 10.45 12.59
C LEU A 121 7.65 10.18 12.95
N MET A 122 8.59 10.84 12.26
CA MET A 122 10.02 10.66 12.47
C MET A 122 10.55 11.47 13.65
N GLY A 123 11.35 10.84 14.51
CA GLY A 123 12.03 11.51 15.63
C GLY A 123 11.09 11.99 16.73
N THR A 124 9.83 11.53 16.75
CA THR A 124 8.88 11.85 17.82
C THR A 124 9.25 11.08 19.08
N THR A 125 9.11 11.74 20.23
CA THR A 125 9.33 11.10 21.54
C THR A 125 8.24 10.08 21.86
N ASP A 126 7.06 10.21 21.24
CA ASP A 126 5.92 9.29 21.37
C ASP A 126 5.31 8.93 20.00
N PRO A 127 5.77 7.81 19.39
CA PRO A 127 5.22 7.31 18.13
C PRO A 127 3.75 6.88 18.20
N ALA A 128 3.26 6.50 19.38
CA ALA A 128 1.87 6.06 19.56
C ALA A 128 0.92 7.26 19.45
N ALA A 129 1.19 8.34 20.18
CA ALA A 129 0.42 9.58 20.09
C ALA A 129 0.48 10.18 18.68
N ALA A 130 1.64 10.13 18.02
CA ALA A 130 1.81 10.62 16.67
C ALA A 130 0.97 9.81 15.65
N TRP A 131 0.93 8.48 15.79
CA TRP A 131 0.07 7.60 14.99
C TRP A 131 -1.42 7.88 15.21
N ASP A 132 -1.82 8.06 16.47
CA ASP A 132 -3.22 8.31 16.82
C ASP A 132 -3.73 9.68 16.34
N ALA A 133 -2.84 10.67 16.23
CA ALA A 133 -3.17 11.97 15.66
C ALA A 133 -3.36 11.95 14.13
N LEU A 134 -2.90 10.91 13.43
CA LEU A 134 -3.07 10.80 11.98
C LEU A 134 -4.52 10.51 11.60
N ASP A 135 -4.98 11.18 10.54
CA ASP A 135 -6.20 10.81 9.86
C ASP A 135 -6.08 9.45 9.14
N LEU A 136 -7.22 8.89 8.75
CA LEU A 136 -7.29 7.58 8.10
C LEU A 136 -6.52 7.51 6.77
N HIS A 137 -6.45 8.62 6.02
CA HIS A 137 -5.73 8.66 4.75
C HIS A 137 -4.22 8.53 4.98
N ARG A 138 -3.67 9.29 5.94
CA ARG A 138 -2.26 9.20 6.33
C ARG A 138 -1.93 7.85 6.96
N ARG A 139 -2.77 7.30 7.84
CA ARG A 139 -2.57 5.95 8.39
C ARG A 139 -2.46 4.89 7.29
N ARG A 140 -3.32 4.96 6.26
CA ARG A 140 -3.25 4.05 5.10
C ARG A 140 -1.96 4.22 4.32
N ALA A 141 -1.55 5.46 4.06
CA ALA A 141 -0.31 5.75 3.33
C ALA A 141 0.93 5.23 4.10
N VAL A 142 0.96 5.38 5.42
CA VAL A 142 2.02 4.84 6.28
C VAL A 142 2.04 3.31 6.25
N VAL A 143 0.90 2.64 6.40
CA VAL A 143 0.83 1.17 6.32
C VAL A 143 1.30 0.67 4.96
N ASP A 144 0.83 1.28 3.87
CA ASP A 144 1.25 0.89 2.53
C ASP A 144 2.73 1.18 2.27
N THR A 145 3.28 2.21 2.90
CA THR A 145 4.71 2.51 2.81
C THR A 145 5.55 1.46 3.55
N LEU A 146 5.17 1.09 4.78
CA LEU A 146 6.01 0.27 5.67
C LEU A 146 5.86 -1.23 5.42
N MET A 147 4.69 -1.72 5.02
CA MET A 147 4.42 -3.16 5.03
C MET A 147 3.44 -3.63 3.95
N THR A 148 3.56 -4.90 3.61
CA THR A 148 2.55 -5.68 2.90
C THR A 148 1.88 -6.62 3.89
N VAL A 149 0.58 -6.49 4.08
CA VAL A 149 -0.20 -7.35 4.98
C VAL A 149 -0.85 -8.49 4.19
N THR A 150 -0.52 -9.73 4.55
CA THR A 150 -1.15 -10.94 3.98
C THR A 150 -2.02 -11.61 5.04
N ILE A 151 -3.32 -11.75 4.76
CA ILE A 151 -4.24 -12.44 5.66
C ILE A 151 -4.49 -13.86 5.16
N HIS A 152 -4.09 -14.84 5.97
CA HIS A 152 -4.32 -16.25 5.71
C HIS A 152 -5.71 -16.69 6.15
N ARG A 153 -6.20 -17.77 5.52
CA ARG A 153 -7.45 -18.42 5.90
C ARG A 153 -7.33 -18.99 7.31
N THR A 154 -8.30 -18.68 8.17
CA THR A 154 -8.44 -19.34 9.47
C THR A 154 -9.20 -20.65 9.33
N ARG A 155 -8.88 -21.61 10.20
CA ARG A 155 -9.67 -22.84 10.38
C ARG A 155 -11.11 -22.49 10.74
N LYS A 156 -12.08 -23.21 10.17
CA LYS A 156 -13.49 -23.07 10.59
C LYS A 156 -13.64 -23.46 12.07
N GLY A 157 -14.39 -22.68 12.83
CA GLY A 157 -14.70 -22.95 14.24
C GLY A 157 -13.99 -22.00 15.22
N ARG A 158 -14.16 -22.26 16.51
CA ARG A 158 -13.55 -21.48 17.59
C ARG A 158 -12.02 -21.63 17.57
N PRO A 159 -11.25 -20.54 17.77
CA PRO A 159 -9.80 -20.65 17.89
C PRO A 159 -9.42 -21.48 19.12
N ARG A 160 -8.19 -22.02 19.11
CA ARG A 160 -7.69 -22.84 20.21
C ARG A 160 -7.65 -21.98 21.49
N GLY A 161 -8.25 -22.47 22.58
CA GLY A 161 -8.29 -21.74 23.86
C GLY A 161 -9.39 -20.69 23.98
N TRP A 162 -10.35 -20.65 23.04
CA TRP A 162 -11.45 -19.69 23.09
C TRP A 162 -12.37 -19.92 24.29
N THR A 163 -12.68 -18.84 25.02
CA THR A 163 -13.69 -18.78 26.08
C THR A 163 -14.83 -17.84 25.69
N PRO A 164 -16.05 -18.01 26.24
CA PRO A 164 -17.15 -17.07 26.01
C PRO A 164 -16.73 -15.63 26.30
N GLY A 165 -16.99 -14.72 25.35
CA GLY A 165 -16.58 -13.31 25.43
C GLY A 165 -15.22 -13.00 24.80
N SER A 166 -14.39 -14.01 24.51
CA SER A 166 -13.13 -13.81 23.79
C SER A 166 -13.34 -13.52 22.31
N SER A 167 -12.45 -12.71 21.73
CA SER A 167 -12.44 -12.47 20.29
C SER A 167 -12.10 -13.74 19.50
N TYR A 168 -12.63 -13.82 18.27
CA TYR A 168 -12.24 -14.82 17.28
C TYR A 168 -10.98 -14.41 16.49
N PHE A 169 -10.47 -13.18 16.71
CA PHE A 169 -9.27 -12.67 16.07
C PHE A 169 -8.02 -13.42 16.55
N GLY A 170 -7.25 -13.94 15.60
CA GLY A 170 -6.00 -14.64 15.84
C GLY A 170 -4.87 -14.00 15.04
N PRO A 171 -3.89 -13.33 15.68
CA PRO A 171 -2.82 -12.63 14.98
C PRO A 171 -1.89 -13.57 14.20
N SER A 172 -1.82 -14.85 14.56
CA SER A 172 -1.03 -15.89 13.87
C SER A 172 -1.44 -16.14 12.41
N THR A 173 -2.57 -15.58 11.97
CA THR A 173 -3.04 -15.68 10.57
C THR A 173 -2.77 -14.42 9.76
N VAL A 174 -2.09 -13.43 10.35
CA VAL A 174 -1.65 -12.20 9.70
C VAL A 174 -0.15 -12.30 9.51
N ASP A 175 0.28 -12.33 8.26
CA ASP A 175 1.69 -12.28 7.87
C ASP A 175 2.03 -10.85 7.41
N ILE A 176 3.18 -10.35 7.84
CA ILE A 176 3.61 -8.97 7.62
C ILE A 176 4.96 -9.00 6.92
N GLY A 177 4.95 -8.68 5.63
CA GLY A 177 6.16 -8.49 4.85
C GLY A 177 6.57 -7.02 4.87
N TRP A 178 7.65 -6.67 5.57
CA TRP A 178 8.16 -5.30 5.60
C TRP A 178 8.68 -4.86 4.22
N LYS A 179 8.30 -3.65 3.80
CA LYS A 179 8.85 -3.00 2.62
C LYS A 179 10.06 -2.19 3.09
N ALA A 180 11.23 -2.46 2.52
CA ALA A 180 12.48 -1.78 2.86
C ALA A 180 12.42 -0.29 2.53
#